data_AF-A0A949NUG4-F1
#
_entry.id   AF-A0A949NUG4-F1
#
_cell.length_a   1.000
_cell.length_b   1.000
_cell.length_c   1.000
_cell.angle_alpha   90.00
_cell.angle_beta   90.00
_cell.angle_gamma   90.00
#
_symmetry.space_group_name_H-M   'P 1'
#
loop_
_entity.id
_entity.type
_entity.pdbx_description
1 polymer ?
#
loop_
_entity_poly.entity_id
_entity_poly.type
_entity_poly.pdbx_seq_one_letter_code
_entity_poly.pdbx_strand_id
1 'polypeptide(L)' 'MKRKDILKKLADNGFTFQEGGSHTKAYDCHGIFRSAIGRHTEIPEKVVRQIEKQTGVALH' A
#
# COMPACT_ATOMS: atom_id res chain seq x y z
N MET A 1 8.83 2.10 7.50
CA MET A 1 7.57 1.57 8.10
C MET A 1 7.46 0.09 7.80
N LYS A 2 6.86 -0.73 8.67
CA LYS A 2 6.66 -2.15 8.34
C LYS A 2 5.56 -2.30 7.29
N ARG A 3 5.73 -3.26 6.38
CA ARG A 3 4.73 -3.62 5.36
C ARG A 3 3.35 -3.88 5.96
N LYS A 4 3.30 -4.55 7.12
CA LYS A 4 2.04 -4.87 7.82
C LYS A 4 1.26 -3.62 8.23
N ASP A 5 1.95 -2.58 8.70
CA ASP A 5 1.30 -1.32 9.10
C ASP A 5 0.73 -0.59 7.88
N ILE A 6 1.45 -0.58 6.76
CA ILE A 6 0.99 0.01 5.49
C ILE A 6 -0.28 -0.70 5.01
N LEU A 7 -0.25 -2.05 4.96
CA LEU A 7 -1.40 -2.84 4.54
C LEU A 7 -2.60 -2.63 5.46
N LYS A 8 -2.38 -2.56 6.78
CA LYS A 8 -3.45 -2.29 7.75
C LYS A 8 -4.07 -0.91 7.54
N LYS A 9 -3.26 0.15 7.48
CA LYS A 9 -3.75 1.52 7.26
C LYS A 9 -4.52 1.64 5.94
N LEU A 10 -4.03 1.01 4.87
CA LEU A 10 -4.72 1.00 3.58
C LEU A 10 -6.04 0.21 3.66
N ALA A 11 -6.08 -0.94 4.33
CA ALA A 11 -7.31 -1.70 4.55
C ALA A 11 -8.37 -0.89 5.32
N ASP A 12 -7.96 -0.20 6.39
CA ASP A 12 -8.83 0.69 7.16
C ASP A 12 -9.42 1.83 6.31
N ASN A 13 -8.74 2.21 5.23
CA ASN A 13 -9.22 3.20 4.25
C ASN A 13 -9.96 2.56 3.05
N GLY A 14 -10.38 1.30 3.16
CA GLY A 14 -11.19 0.63 2.14
C GLY A 14 -10.40 0.12 0.93
N PHE A 15 -9.08 0.02 1.03
CA PHE A 15 -8.28 -0.61 -0.03
C PHE A 15 -8.37 -2.12 0.03
N THR A 16 -8.37 -2.73 -1.14
CA THR A 16 -8.26 -4.17 -1.32
C THR A 16 -6.90 -4.53 -1.89
N PHE A 17 -6.45 -5.76 -1.60
CA PHE A 17 -5.13 -6.21 -2.01
C PHE A 17 -5.20 -7.46 -2.85
N GLN A 18 -4.44 -7.47 -3.94
CA GLN A 18 -4.20 -8.66 -4.73
C GLN A 18 -2.72 -9.02 -4.67
N GLU A 19 -2.42 -10.23 -4.22
CA GLU A 19 -1.04 -10.71 -4.20
C GLU A 19 -0.60 -11.12 -5.62
N GLY A 20 0.49 -10.50 -6.08
CA GLY A 20 1.25 -10.94 -7.26
C GLY A 20 2.54 -11.65 -6.85
N GLY A 21 3.28 -12.18 -7.83
CA GLY A 21 4.52 -12.92 -7.58
C GLY A 21 5.60 -12.12 -6.83
N SER A 22 5.75 -10.83 -7.14
CA SER A 22 6.80 -9.98 -6.54
C SER A 22 6.26 -8.86 -5.64
N HIS A 23 5.03 -8.40 -5.88
CA HIS A 23 4.44 -7.23 -5.19
C HIS A 23 2.97 -7.49 -4.85
N THR A 24 2.49 -6.87 -3.77
CA THR A 24 1.07 -6.78 -3.45
C THR A 24 0.49 -5.55 -4.13
N LYS A 25 -0.51 -5.72 -5.00
CA LYS A 25 -1.20 -4.60 -5.64
C LYS A 25 -2.31 -4.09 -4.72
N ALA A 26 -2.41 -2.78 -4.56
CA ALA A 26 -3.46 -2.11 -3.79
C ALA A 26 -4.46 -1.43 -4.73
N TYR A 27 -5.74 -1.69 -4.50
CA TYR A 27 -6.85 -1.17 -5.27
C TYR A 27 -7.76 -0.37 -4.34
N ASP A 28 -8.28 0.76 -4.81
CA ASP A 28 -9.23 1.56 -4.04
C ASP A 28 -10.63 0.91 -4.00
N CYS A 29 -11.57 1.57 -3.32
CA CYS A 29 -12.95 1.11 -3.19
C CYS A 29 -13.72 1.04 -4.52
N HIS A 30 -13.19 1.65 -5.59
CA HIS A 30 -13.74 1.57 -6.94
C HIS A 30 -13.06 0.46 -7.77
N GLY A 31 -12.16 -0.32 -7.18
CA GLY A 31 -11.40 -1.36 -7.86
C GLY A 31 -10.27 -0.82 -8.75
N ILE A 32 -9.90 0.45 -8.60
CA ILE A 32 -8.85 1.08 -9.41
C ILE A 32 -7.51 0.81 -8.75
N PHE A 33 -6.56 0.31 -9.53
CA PHE A 33 -5.18 0.13 -9.08
C PHE A 33 -4.54 1.48 -8.72
N ARG A 34 -4.01 1.60 -7.51
CA ARG A 34 -3.33 2.82 -7.04
C ARG A 34 -1.83 2.62 -6.85
N SER A 35 -1.41 1.51 -6.25
CA SER A 35 0.00 1.31 -5.91
C SER A 35 0.39 -0.16 -5.78
N ALA A 36 1.68 -0.43 -5.91
CA ALA A 36 2.28 -1.73 -5.65
C ALA A 36 3.16 -1.65 -4.39
N ILE A 37 2.92 -2.56 -3.46
CA ILE A 37 3.61 -2.66 -2.17
C ILE A 37 4.60 -3.82 -2.27
N GLY A 38 5.89 -3.51 -2.08
CA GLY A 38 6.95 -4.52 -2.05
C GLY A 38 6.75 -5.55 -0.93
N ARG A 39 7.32 -6.76 -1.10
CA ARG A 39 7.25 -7.83 -0.09
C ARG A 39 8.25 -7.69 1.06
N HIS A 40 9.11 -6.68 1.02
CA HIS A 40 10.06 -6.42 2.10
C HIS A 40 9.34 -6.15 3.42
N THR A 41 9.87 -6.70 4.52
CA THR A 41 9.32 -6.49 5.86
C THR A 41 9.29 -5.01 6.23
N GLU A 42 10.35 -4.29 5.86
CA GLU A 42 10.50 -2.86 6.07
C GLU A 42 10.51 -2.14 4.73
N ILE A 43 9.63 -1.15 4.62
CA ILE A 43 9.51 -0.30 3.44
C ILE A 43 10.22 1.02 3.73
N PRO A 44 11.18 1.44 2.87
CA PRO A 44 11.89 2.70 3.03
C PRO A 44 10.92 3.87 3.04
N GLU A 45 11.19 4.89 3.85
CA GLU A 45 10.32 6.07 3.99
C GLU A 45 10.01 6.74 2.64
N LYS A 46 10.99 6.78 1.73
CA LYS A 46 10.80 7.29 0.37
C LYS A 46 9.66 6.56 -0.38
N VAL A 47 9.57 5.24 -0.23
CA VAL A 47 8.53 4.42 -0.85
C VAL A 47 7.20 4.62 -0.13
N VAL A 48 7.21 4.72 1.21
CA VAL A 48 6.00 5.05 1.99
C VAL A 48 5.39 6.37 1.50
N ARG A 49 6.19 7.44 1.38
CA ARG A 49 5.72 8.74 0.87
C ARG A 49 5.19 8.67 -0.56
N GLN A 50 5.73 7.79 -1.40
CA GLN A 50 5.19 7.57 -2.75
C GLN A 50 3.84 6.86 -2.71
N ILE A 51 3.68 5.85 -1.85
CA ILE A 51 2.41 5.16 -1.65
C ILE A 51 1.37 6.16 -1.13
N GLU A 52 1.69 6.99 -0.13
CA GLU A 52 0.79 8.04 0.39
C GLU A 52 0.28 8.96 -0.73
N LYS A 53 1.17 9.41 -1.62
CA LYS A 53 0.80 10.25 -2.76
C LYS A 53 -0.09 9.53 -3.78
N GLN A 54 0.11 8.23 -3.98
CA GLN A 54 -0.65 7.43 -4.94
C GLN A 54 -2.03 7.02 -4.40
N THR A 55 -2.12 6.74 -3.11
CA THR A 55 -3.34 6.27 -2.46
C THR A 55 -4.14 7.40 -1.83
N GLY A 56 -3.54 8.56 -1.58
CA GLY A 56 -4.14 9.67 -0.84
C GLY A 56 -4.30 9.40 0.66
N VAL A 57 -3.74 8.30 1.17
CA VAL A 57 -3.86 7.88 2.57
C VAL A 57 -2.62 8.33 3.34
N ALA A 58 -2.83 8.94 4.51
CA ALA A 58 -1.76 9.24 5.46
C ALA A 58 -1.22 7.94 6.09
N LEU A 59 0.02 7.60 5.76
CA LEU A 59 0.75 6.44 6.30
C LEU A 59 1.72 6.82 7.41
N HIS A 60 1.99 8.11 7.64
CA HIS A 60 2.70 8.63 8.81
C HIS A 60 1.98 8.34 10.13
#